data_AF-A0A1A0KKT4-F1
#
_entry.id   AF-A0A1A0KKT4-F1
#
_cell.length_a   1.000
_cell.length_b   1.000
_cell.length_c   1.000
_cell.angle_alpha   90.00
_cell.angle_beta   90.00
_cell.angle_gamma   90.00
#
_symmetry.space_group_name_H-M   'P 1'
#
loop_
_entity.id
_entity.type
_entity.pdbx_description
1 polymer ?
#
loop_
_entity_poly.entity_id
_entity_poly.type
_entity_poly.pdbx_seq_one_letter_code
_entity_poly.pdbx_strand_id
1 'polypeptide(L)'
;MPRWRRIIGVDKEGRDPRYLALRNFAASLTFFNILGFLWLGFEQPWLWPFLSAATAYVVELLLETLAAWAYRRRPGYLGNGLRGLMVFLMPAHITGLAFNFLMYAADRFLPIMFGITVAVGTKWVLRAKINGKMKHFMNPSNFGIVVSLLLFPQIAIVGPYHFVENISGAADALIVLGLLMAGTMLNAKLTKKTPLILAWLAAFVLQAVLRGLFEPDISMIAALTPITGLAFVLYTNYMITDPATSPFGTRNQIAFGASVGIMYGILMVLHVSFGLFFALVIVCAARGVYWWSRNIRERLARRAEFDRDPVPVPIQEPLPAPEPAPVPS
;
A
#
# COMPACT_ATOMS: atom_id res chain seq x y z
N MET A 1 -21.49 -27.31 -0.42
CA MET A 1 -20.27 -26.63 -0.90
C MET A 1 -19.12 -26.84 0.09
N PRO A 2 -17.92 -27.31 -0.30
CA PRO A 2 -16.87 -27.69 0.65
C PRO A 2 -16.24 -26.49 1.36
N ARG A 3 -16.09 -26.60 2.68
CA ARG A 3 -15.62 -25.57 3.63
C ARG A 3 -14.19 -25.05 3.33
N TRP A 4 -13.39 -25.81 2.58
CA TRP A 4 -12.02 -25.47 2.18
C TRP A 4 -11.94 -24.32 1.16
N ARG A 5 -12.96 -24.13 0.31
CA ARG A 5 -13.03 -23.00 -0.66
C ARG A 5 -13.13 -21.63 0.01
N ARG A 6 -13.37 -21.57 1.32
CA ARG A 6 -13.46 -20.32 2.09
C ARG A 6 -12.09 -19.85 2.62
N ILE A 7 -11.08 -20.73 2.62
CA ILE A 7 -9.73 -20.46 3.17
C ILE A 7 -8.82 -19.81 2.11
N ILE A 8 -9.04 -20.16 0.85
CA ILE A 8 -8.41 -19.56 -0.31
C ILE A 8 -9.50 -18.68 -0.90
N GLY A 9 -9.41 -17.36 -0.77
CA GLY A 9 -10.46 -16.43 -1.19
C GLY A 9 -10.67 -16.56 -2.70
N VAL A 10 -11.57 -17.45 -3.12
CA VAL A 10 -11.80 -17.81 -4.51
C VAL A 10 -13.25 -17.46 -4.84
N ASP A 11 -13.45 -16.73 -5.94
CA ASP A 11 -14.78 -16.36 -6.45
C ASP A 11 -15.56 -17.60 -6.93
N LYS A 12 -16.86 -17.46 -7.20
CA LYS A 12 -17.75 -18.47 -7.76
C LYS A 12 -17.18 -19.12 -9.04
N GLU A 13 -16.31 -18.42 -9.78
CA GLU A 13 -15.60 -18.89 -10.98
C GLU A 13 -14.25 -19.59 -10.73
N GLY A 14 -13.82 -19.79 -9.47
CA GLY A 14 -12.55 -20.48 -9.20
C GLY A 14 -11.29 -19.59 -9.24
N ARG A 15 -11.44 -18.26 -9.36
CA ARG A 15 -10.32 -17.30 -9.41
C ARG A 15 -10.17 -16.54 -8.09
N ASP A 16 -8.94 -16.34 -7.62
CA ASP A 16 -8.65 -15.50 -6.44
C ASP A 16 -8.87 -14.01 -6.78
N PRO A 17 -9.89 -13.33 -6.22
CA PRO A 17 -10.17 -11.93 -6.51
C PRO A 17 -8.99 -11.01 -6.18
N ARG A 18 -8.17 -11.37 -5.18
CA ARG A 18 -6.99 -10.59 -4.81
C ARG A 18 -5.93 -10.68 -5.89
N TYR A 19 -5.71 -11.88 -6.44
CA TYR A 19 -4.79 -12.06 -7.56
C TYR A 19 -5.27 -11.31 -8.81
N LEU A 20 -6.57 -11.41 -9.13
CA LEU A 20 -7.15 -10.68 -10.27
C LEU A 20 -7.00 -9.17 -10.11
N ALA A 21 -7.30 -8.63 -8.92
CA ALA A 21 -7.13 -7.21 -8.64
C ALA A 21 -5.66 -6.78 -8.79
N LEU A 22 -4.73 -7.55 -8.23
CA LEU A 22 -3.30 -7.25 -8.30
C LEU A 22 -2.78 -7.29 -9.75
N ARG A 23 -3.17 -8.31 -10.52
CA ARG A 23 -2.78 -8.48 -11.92
C ARG A 23 -3.32 -7.36 -12.79
N ASN A 24 -4.61 -7.08 -12.67
CA ASN A 24 -5.26 -6.04 -13.44
C ASN A 24 -4.64 -4.68 -13.09
N PHE A 25 -4.32 -4.43 -11.82
CA PHE A 25 -3.68 -3.19 -11.41
C PHE A 25 -2.25 -3.05 -11.97
N ALA A 26 -1.42 -4.09 -11.86
CA ALA A 26 -0.09 -4.10 -12.45
C ALA A 26 -0.13 -3.88 -13.97
N ALA A 27 -1.07 -4.54 -14.66
CA ALA A 27 -1.26 -4.39 -16.09
C ALA A 27 -1.71 -2.97 -16.47
N SER A 28 -2.72 -2.42 -15.79
CA SER A 28 -3.20 -1.05 -16.04
C SER A 28 -2.10 0.00 -15.83
N LEU A 29 -1.33 -0.12 -14.74
CA LEU A 29 -0.26 0.83 -14.45
C LEU A 29 0.88 0.74 -15.48
N THR A 30 1.24 -0.48 -15.90
CA THR A 30 2.27 -0.69 -16.93
C THR A 30 1.80 -0.15 -18.28
N PHE A 31 0.58 -0.49 -18.69
CA PHE A 31 -0.02 0.00 -19.92
C PHE A 31 -0.09 1.52 -19.94
N PHE A 32 -0.47 2.13 -18.82
CA PHE A 32 -0.58 3.58 -18.71
C PHE A 32 0.78 4.28 -18.70
N ASN A 33 1.82 3.67 -18.11
CA ASN A 33 3.19 4.18 -18.27
C ASN A 33 3.59 4.14 -19.75
N ILE A 34 3.41 3.01 -20.43
CA ILE A 34 3.75 2.87 -21.86
C ILE A 34 3.00 3.91 -22.70
N LEU A 35 1.69 4.04 -22.49
CA LEU A 35 0.86 5.04 -23.17
C LEU A 35 1.34 6.46 -22.85
N GLY A 36 1.72 6.71 -21.60
CA GLY A 36 2.21 7.99 -21.10
C GLY A 36 3.47 8.49 -21.82
N PHE A 37 4.48 7.61 -21.92
CA PHE A 37 5.73 7.95 -22.62
C PHE A 37 5.55 8.04 -24.13
N LEU A 38 4.74 7.18 -24.74
CA LEU A 38 4.57 7.14 -26.20
C LEU A 38 3.64 8.23 -26.75
N TRP A 39 2.57 8.57 -26.03
CA TRP A 39 1.52 9.47 -26.53
C TRP A 39 1.23 10.67 -25.63
N LEU A 40 1.20 10.49 -24.30
CA LEU A 40 0.74 11.56 -23.41
C LEU A 40 1.78 12.64 -23.11
N GLY A 41 3.06 12.38 -23.39
CA GLY A 41 4.14 13.35 -23.23
C GLY A 41 4.74 13.38 -21.83
N PHE A 42 4.91 12.22 -21.19
CA PHE A 42 5.57 12.17 -19.89
C PHE A 42 6.98 12.75 -19.95
N GLU A 43 7.24 13.79 -19.16
CA GLU A 43 8.53 14.50 -19.16
C GLU A 43 9.69 13.70 -18.55
N GLN A 44 9.40 12.58 -17.88
CA GLN A 44 10.45 11.79 -17.24
C GLN A 44 11.37 11.13 -18.28
N PRO A 45 12.62 10.83 -17.93
CA PRO A 45 13.48 10.03 -18.79
C PRO A 45 12.91 8.63 -19.05
N TRP A 46 12.97 8.17 -20.30
CA TRP A 46 12.46 6.87 -20.77
C TRP A 46 13.00 5.66 -20.00
N LEU A 47 14.18 5.78 -19.41
CA LEU A 47 14.83 4.71 -18.66
C LEU A 47 14.24 4.54 -17.24
N TRP A 48 13.58 5.56 -16.70
CA TRP A 48 13.14 5.57 -15.30
C TRP A 48 12.11 4.51 -14.91
N PRO A 49 11.08 4.18 -15.72
CA PRO A 49 10.16 3.10 -15.38
C PRO A 49 10.86 1.75 -15.23
N PHE A 50 11.85 1.49 -16.10
CA PHE A 50 12.63 0.25 -16.09
C PHE A 50 13.53 0.19 -14.87
N LEU A 51 14.26 1.26 -14.57
CA LEU A 51 15.11 1.33 -13.37
C LEU A 51 14.29 1.26 -12.08
N SER A 52 13.11 1.87 -12.08
CA SER A 52 12.19 1.85 -10.93
C SER A 52 11.64 0.45 -10.67
N ALA A 53 11.20 -0.25 -11.72
CA ALA A 53 10.77 -1.65 -11.61
C ALA A 53 11.94 -2.55 -11.18
N ALA A 54 13.11 -2.39 -11.79
CA ALA A 54 14.31 -3.15 -11.44
C ALA A 54 14.72 -2.94 -9.98
N THR A 55 14.75 -1.69 -9.51
CA THR A 55 15.03 -1.35 -8.11
C THR A 55 14.03 -2.03 -7.18
N ALA A 56 12.73 -1.93 -7.48
CA ALA A 56 11.71 -2.56 -6.66
C ALA A 56 11.84 -4.08 -6.59
N TYR A 57 12.18 -4.72 -7.71
CA TYR A 57 12.39 -6.16 -7.79
C TYR A 57 13.62 -6.61 -7.02
N VAL A 58 14.75 -5.93 -7.21
CA VAL A 58 15.99 -6.24 -6.49
C VAL A 58 15.78 -6.10 -4.99
N VAL A 59 15.17 -5.00 -4.53
CA VAL A 59 14.91 -4.79 -3.10
C VAL A 59 13.94 -5.84 -2.55
N GLU A 60 12.86 -6.17 -3.24
CA GLU A 60 11.89 -7.16 -2.77
C GLU A 60 12.51 -8.57 -2.69
N LEU A 61 13.31 -8.96 -3.70
CA LEU A 61 14.01 -10.25 -3.70
C LEU A 61 15.06 -10.33 -2.58
N LEU A 62 15.84 -9.26 -2.38
CA LEU A 62 16.85 -9.21 -1.31
C LEU A 62 16.20 -9.30 0.08
N LEU A 63 15.16 -8.52 0.33
CA LEU A 63 14.48 -8.52 1.62
C LEU A 63 13.76 -9.85 1.89
N GLU A 64 13.17 -10.46 0.87
CA GLU A 64 12.57 -11.79 1.01
C GLU A 64 13.61 -12.88 1.25
N THR A 65 14.75 -12.82 0.57
CA THR A 65 15.86 -13.76 0.78
C THR A 65 16.40 -13.63 2.19
N LEU A 66 16.62 -12.41 2.66
CA LEU A 66 17.08 -12.13 4.03
C LEU A 66 16.06 -12.60 5.06
N ALA A 67 14.77 -12.34 4.85
CA ALA A 67 13.71 -12.79 5.74
C ALA A 67 13.58 -14.33 5.73
N ALA A 68 13.67 -14.97 4.57
CA ALA A 68 13.62 -16.41 4.43
C ALA A 68 14.79 -17.08 5.18
N TRP A 69 15.99 -16.53 5.03
CA TRP A 69 17.18 -16.94 5.77
C TRP A 69 17.01 -16.76 7.28
N ALA A 70 16.61 -15.58 7.74
CA ALA A 70 16.45 -15.27 9.17
C ALA A 70 15.38 -16.15 9.85
N TYR A 71 14.26 -16.42 9.16
CA TYR A 71 13.19 -17.28 9.68
C TYR A 71 13.35 -18.77 9.31
N ARG A 72 14.49 -19.17 8.75
CA ARG A 72 14.78 -20.55 8.31
C ARG A 72 13.65 -21.18 7.50
N ARG A 73 13.05 -20.42 6.59
CA ARG A 73 11.98 -20.86 5.69
C ARG A 73 12.43 -20.80 4.24
N ARG A 74 11.74 -21.51 3.37
CA ARG A 74 11.97 -21.37 1.92
C ARG A 74 11.52 -19.97 1.46
N PRO A 75 12.28 -19.29 0.58
CA PRO A 75 11.84 -18.06 -0.06
C PRO A 75 10.53 -18.25 -0.83
N GLY A 76 9.61 -17.30 -0.68
CA GLY A 76 8.27 -17.35 -1.25
C GLY A 76 8.27 -17.25 -2.77
N TYR A 77 9.27 -16.58 -3.37
CA TYR A 77 9.42 -16.47 -4.82
C TYR A 77 9.83 -17.78 -5.51
N LEU A 78 10.32 -18.78 -4.74
CA LEU A 78 10.65 -20.12 -5.28
C LEU A 78 9.43 -21.04 -5.35
N GLY A 79 8.29 -20.66 -4.76
CA GLY A 79 7.06 -21.43 -4.86
C GLY A 79 6.47 -21.36 -6.27
N ASN A 80 5.93 -22.46 -6.79
CA ASN A 80 5.17 -22.51 -8.05
C ASN A 80 5.93 -22.02 -9.32
N GLY A 81 7.26 -22.11 -9.34
CA GLY A 81 8.11 -21.79 -10.49
C GLY A 81 7.97 -20.34 -10.98
N LEU A 82 8.11 -20.12 -12.29
CA LEU A 82 8.04 -18.78 -12.91
C LEU A 82 6.73 -18.05 -12.59
N ARG A 83 5.61 -18.77 -12.53
CA ARG A 83 4.31 -18.16 -12.21
C ARG A 83 4.28 -17.61 -10.79
N GLY A 84 4.84 -18.35 -9.82
CA GLY A 84 4.91 -17.87 -8.44
C GLY A 84 5.86 -16.69 -8.28
N LEU A 85 6.99 -16.69 -8.99
CA LEU A 85 7.89 -15.53 -9.06
C LEU A 85 7.17 -14.27 -9.57
N MET A 86 6.43 -14.37 -10.67
CA MET A 86 5.68 -13.22 -11.22
C MET A 86 4.61 -12.71 -10.25
N VAL A 87 3.85 -13.62 -9.62
CA VAL A 87 2.85 -13.26 -8.60
C VAL A 87 3.51 -12.58 -7.40
N PHE A 88 4.68 -13.07 -7.00
CA PHE A 88 5.45 -12.53 -5.90
C PHE A 88 5.98 -11.12 -6.18
N LEU A 89 6.48 -10.86 -7.39
CA LEU A 89 7.04 -9.57 -7.78
C LEU A 89 5.98 -8.50 -8.11
N MET A 90 4.74 -8.90 -8.37
CA MET A 90 3.68 -8.00 -8.80
C MET A 90 3.39 -6.83 -7.83
N PRO A 91 3.33 -7.00 -6.49
CA PRO A 91 3.23 -5.88 -5.57
C PRO A 91 4.44 -4.95 -5.59
N ALA A 92 5.64 -5.47 -5.84
CA ALA A 92 6.86 -4.65 -5.96
C ALA A 92 6.85 -3.86 -7.27
N HIS A 93 6.44 -4.48 -8.38
CA HIS A 93 6.24 -3.82 -9.68
C HIS A 93 5.33 -2.61 -9.56
N ILE A 94 4.16 -2.83 -8.96
CA ILE A 94 3.17 -1.79 -8.69
C ILE A 94 3.80 -0.67 -7.86
N THR A 95 4.53 -1.02 -6.79
CA THR A 95 5.16 -0.03 -5.92
C THR A 95 6.20 0.82 -6.66
N GLY A 96 7.08 0.19 -7.43
CA GLY A 96 8.13 0.86 -8.19
C GLY A 96 7.58 1.75 -9.29
N LEU A 97 6.68 1.24 -10.12
CA LEU A 97 6.04 2.03 -11.16
C LEU A 97 5.18 3.16 -10.58
N ALA A 98 4.40 2.92 -9.53
CA ALA A 98 3.55 3.96 -8.95
C ALA A 98 4.38 5.07 -8.29
N PHE A 99 5.52 4.73 -7.68
CA PHE A 99 6.45 5.71 -7.14
C PHE A 99 7.04 6.57 -8.27
N ASN A 100 7.57 5.92 -9.33
CA ASN A 100 8.09 6.61 -10.51
C ASN A 100 7.05 7.57 -11.08
N PHE A 101 5.83 7.07 -11.23
CA PHE A 101 4.71 7.78 -11.82
C PHE A 101 4.35 9.08 -11.08
N LEU A 102 4.57 9.14 -9.77
CA LEU A 102 4.11 10.26 -8.93
C LEU A 102 5.22 11.21 -8.49
N MET A 103 6.49 10.85 -8.71
CA MET A 103 7.63 11.62 -8.24
C MET A 103 8.38 12.26 -9.40
N TYR A 104 8.62 13.56 -9.32
CA TYR A 104 9.45 14.30 -10.26
C TYR A 104 10.81 14.59 -9.62
N ALA A 105 11.88 14.16 -10.27
CA ALA A 105 13.26 14.35 -9.79
C ALA A 105 14.21 14.85 -10.89
N ALA A 106 13.67 15.52 -11.92
CA ALA A 106 14.41 15.98 -13.10
C ALA A 106 15.30 14.88 -13.73
N ASP A 107 16.62 14.98 -13.62
CA ASP A 107 17.62 14.04 -14.13
C ASP A 107 18.19 13.11 -13.03
N ARG A 108 17.81 13.31 -11.78
CA ARG A 108 18.39 12.61 -10.63
C ARG A 108 17.60 11.37 -10.28
N PHE A 109 18.13 10.21 -10.65
CA PHE A 109 17.48 8.94 -10.32
C PHE A 109 17.70 8.48 -8.87
N LEU A 110 18.74 8.97 -8.19
CA LEU A 110 19.09 8.52 -6.83
C LEU A 110 17.95 8.71 -5.80
N PRO A 111 17.26 9.88 -5.72
CA PRO A 111 16.11 10.03 -4.83
C PRO A 111 14.95 9.08 -5.16
N ILE A 112 14.76 8.77 -6.44
CA ILE A 112 13.73 7.81 -6.89
C ILE A 112 14.07 6.40 -6.41
N MET A 113 15.31 5.95 -6.63
CA MET A 113 15.82 4.68 -6.16
C MET A 113 15.72 4.53 -4.64
N PHE A 114 16.08 5.59 -3.91
CA PHE A 114 15.95 5.64 -2.45
C PHE A 114 14.50 5.49 -2.02
N GLY A 115 13.59 6.28 -2.59
CA GLY A 115 12.19 6.25 -2.22
C GLY A 115 11.50 4.92 -2.51
N ILE A 116 11.86 4.26 -3.62
CA ILE A 116 11.41 2.91 -3.94
C ILE A 116 11.94 1.90 -2.91
N THR A 117 13.22 2.00 -2.53
CA THR A 117 13.82 1.13 -1.50
C THR A 117 13.08 1.29 -0.17
N VAL A 118 12.79 2.53 0.25
CA VAL A 118 12.01 2.81 1.46
C VAL A 118 10.58 2.29 1.33
N ALA A 119 9.92 2.52 0.19
CA ALA A 119 8.56 2.06 -0.06
C ALA A 119 8.45 0.54 0.06
N VAL A 120 9.32 -0.19 -0.64
CA VAL A 120 9.36 -1.66 -0.59
C VAL A 120 9.74 -2.14 0.80
N GLY A 121 10.81 -1.60 1.40
CA GLY A 121 11.29 -1.94 2.74
C GLY A 121 10.25 -1.76 3.84
N THR A 122 9.38 -0.78 3.71
CA THR A 122 8.30 -0.51 4.66
C THR A 122 7.33 -1.70 4.82
N LYS A 123 7.09 -2.47 3.75
CA LYS A 123 6.29 -3.71 3.82
C LYS A 123 6.93 -4.74 4.76
N TRP A 124 8.26 -4.70 4.87
CA TRP A 124 9.05 -5.65 5.64
C TRP A 124 9.19 -5.24 7.10
N VAL A 125 9.33 -3.94 7.36
CA VAL A 125 9.60 -3.40 8.69
C VAL A 125 8.32 -3.02 9.45
N LEU A 126 7.42 -2.27 8.81
CA LEU A 126 6.25 -1.68 9.47
C LEU A 126 5.03 -2.60 9.38
N ARG A 127 5.05 -3.64 10.23
CA ARG A 127 3.98 -4.66 10.29
C ARG A 127 3.32 -4.73 11.67
N ALA A 128 2.00 -4.93 11.66
CA ALA A 128 1.21 -5.21 12.86
C ALA A 128 0.32 -6.43 12.64
N LYS A 129 -0.02 -7.15 13.71
CA LYS A 129 -1.03 -8.21 13.67
C LYS A 129 -2.40 -7.52 13.60
N ILE A 130 -3.08 -7.69 12.46
CA ILE A 130 -4.41 -7.15 12.20
C ILE A 130 -5.31 -8.35 11.91
N ASN A 131 -6.33 -8.55 12.74
CA ASN A 131 -7.25 -9.70 12.65
C ASN A 131 -6.50 -11.04 12.57
N GLY A 132 -5.53 -11.25 13.47
CA GLY A 132 -4.79 -12.51 13.57
C GLY A 132 -3.61 -12.68 12.61
N LYS A 133 -3.50 -11.86 11.55
CA LYS A 133 -2.44 -11.98 10.54
C LYS A 133 -1.49 -10.79 10.59
N MET A 134 -0.18 -11.05 10.46
CA MET A 134 0.81 -9.99 10.29
C MET A 134 0.62 -9.33 8.93
N LYS A 135 0.39 -8.01 8.92
CA LYS A 135 0.20 -7.22 7.72
C LYS A 135 0.96 -5.90 7.86
N HIS A 136 1.45 -5.38 6.74
CA HIS A 136 1.91 -3.99 6.73
C HIS A 136 0.70 -3.06 6.86
N PHE A 137 0.88 -1.96 7.59
CA PHE A 137 -0.19 -0.98 7.82
C PHE A 137 0.05 0.32 7.05
N MET A 138 1.28 0.57 6.61
CA MET A 138 1.66 1.67 5.74
C MET A 138 1.39 1.36 4.28
N ASN A 139 0.81 2.32 3.55
CA ASN A 139 0.81 2.29 2.08
C ASN A 139 2.26 2.43 1.61
N PRO A 140 2.83 1.41 0.95
CA PRO A 140 4.25 1.35 0.62
C PRO A 140 4.72 2.54 -0.22
N SER A 141 4.08 2.76 -1.37
CA SER A 141 4.46 3.84 -2.30
C SER A 141 4.29 5.20 -1.65
N ASN A 142 3.17 5.44 -0.96
CA ASN A 142 2.88 6.72 -0.32
C ASN A 142 3.85 7.03 0.83
N PHE A 143 4.25 6.02 1.61
CA PHE A 143 5.27 6.19 2.64
C PHE A 143 6.63 6.52 2.03
N GLY A 144 7.03 5.83 0.96
CA GLY A 144 8.24 6.18 0.22
C GLY A 144 8.22 7.62 -0.28
N ILE A 145 7.10 8.07 -0.86
CA ILE A 145 6.94 9.45 -1.36
C ILE A 145 7.20 10.46 -0.23
N VAL A 146 6.53 10.30 0.91
CA VAL A 146 6.67 11.21 2.05
C VAL A 146 8.10 11.23 2.59
N VAL A 147 8.73 10.07 2.79
CA VAL A 147 10.12 10.03 3.29
C VAL A 147 11.09 10.65 2.28
N SER A 148 10.85 10.46 0.98
CA SER A 148 11.69 11.05 -0.05
C SER A 148 11.55 12.57 -0.09
N LEU A 149 10.32 13.10 -0.01
CA LEU A 149 10.08 14.54 0.04
C LEU A 149 10.71 15.20 1.27
N LEU A 150 10.73 14.51 2.42
CA LEU A 150 11.35 15.02 3.64
C LEU A 150 12.88 15.04 3.58
N LEU A 151 13.49 14.09 2.87
CA LEU A 151 14.95 13.95 2.83
C LEU A 151 15.61 14.61 1.61
N PHE A 152 14.85 14.78 0.52
CA PHE A 152 15.36 15.27 -0.76
C PHE A 152 14.54 16.51 -1.17
N PRO A 153 14.93 17.72 -0.73
CA PRO A 153 14.15 18.93 -1.02
C PRO A 153 14.11 19.28 -2.52
N GLN A 154 15.02 18.73 -3.33
CA GLN A 154 15.05 18.96 -4.78
C GLN A 154 14.04 18.13 -5.60
N ILE A 155 13.27 17.23 -4.97
CA ILE A 155 12.26 16.45 -5.69
C ILE A 155 10.86 16.96 -5.35
N ALA A 156 9.93 16.78 -6.26
CA ALA A 156 8.55 17.19 -6.10
C ALA A 156 7.59 16.05 -6.49
N ILE A 157 6.32 16.26 -6.21
CA ILE A 157 5.26 15.42 -6.78
C ILE A 157 4.97 15.93 -8.18
N VAL A 158 4.79 15.01 -9.12
CA VAL A 158 4.48 15.30 -10.51
C VAL A 158 3.24 16.21 -10.59
N GLY A 159 3.36 17.32 -11.30
CA GLY A 159 2.26 18.27 -11.50
C GLY A 159 1.15 17.69 -12.39
N PRO A 160 -0.09 18.23 -12.33
CA PRO A 160 -1.20 17.73 -13.14
C PRO A 160 -0.93 17.69 -14.65
N TYR A 161 -0.16 18.65 -15.18
CA TYR A 161 0.13 18.80 -16.62
C TYR A 161 1.04 17.71 -17.19
N HIS A 162 1.99 17.18 -16.41
CA HIS A 162 3.01 16.21 -16.87
C HIS A 162 2.43 14.91 -17.45
N PHE A 163 1.14 14.65 -17.22
CA PHE A 163 0.51 13.42 -17.66
C PHE A 163 -0.24 13.52 -18.99
N VAL A 164 -0.36 14.72 -19.53
CA VAL A 164 -1.16 15.03 -20.73
C VAL A 164 -0.54 16.18 -21.52
N GLU A 165 0.77 16.38 -21.43
CA GLU A 165 1.48 17.50 -22.08
C GLU A 165 1.17 17.60 -23.58
N ASN A 166 1.06 16.45 -24.25
CA ASN A 166 0.76 16.39 -25.69
C ASN A 166 -0.75 16.51 -26.01
N ILE A 167 -1.62 16.62 -25.01
CA ILE A 167 -3.09 16.57 -25.17
C ILE A 167 -3.73 17.75 -24.45
N SER A 168 -4.35 18.63 -25.22
CA SER A 168 -5.07 19.80 -24.68
C SER A 168 -6.58 19.70 -24.90
N GLY A 169 -7.35 20.41 -24.07
CA GLY A 169 -8.79 20.60 -24.27
C GLY A 169 -9.63 19.41 -23.78
N ALA A 170 -10.74 19.10 -24.46
CA ALA A 170 -11.69 18.09 -24.01
C ALA A 170 -11.09 16.67 -23.90
N ALA A 171 -10.06 16.37 -24.69
CA ALA A 171 -9.40 15.06 -24.69
C ALA A 171 -8.65 14.76 -23.37
N ASP A 172 -8.02 15.77 -22.75
CA ASP A 172 -7.38 15.65 -21.43
C ASP A 172 -8.41 15.25 -20.37
N ALA A 173 -9.51 16.01 -20.29
CA ALA A 173 -10.59 15.74 -19.37
C ALA A 173 -11.18 14.33 -19.54
N LEU A 174 -11.29 13.83 -20.78
CA LEU A 174 -11.76 12.48 -21.08
C LEU A 174 -10.80 11.39 -20.59
N ILE A 175 -9.48 11.61 -20.66
CA ILE A 175 -8.47 10.66 -20.17
C ILE A 175 -8.52 10.58 -18.63
N VAL A 176 -8.52 11.74 -17.97
CA VAL A 176 -8.66 11.82 -16.50
C VAL A 176 -9.96 11.15 -16.04
N LEU A 177 -11.06 11.44 -16.73
CA LEU A 177 -12.37 10.86 -16.44
C LEU A 177 -12.38 9.34 -16.70
N GLY A 178 -11.78 8.88 -17.79
CA GLY A 178 -11.64 7.46 -18.11
C GLY A 178 -10.87 6.70 -17.04
N LEU A 179 -9.75 7.27 -16.55
CA LEU A 179 -8.97 6.68 -15.47
C LEU A 179 -9.76 6.65 -14.15
N LEU A 180 -10.47 7.75 -13.83
CA LEU A 180 -11.34 7.83 -12.67
C LEU A 180 -12.44 6.77 -12.71
N MET A 181 -13.13 6.62 -13.85
CA MET A 181 -14.18 5.61 -14.03
C MET A 181 -13.62 4.20 -13.92
N ALA A 182 -12.50 3.90 -14.58
CA ALA A 182 -11.87 2.59 -14.55
C ALA A 182 -11.43 2.20 -13.12
N GLY A 183 -10.76 3.12 -12.42
CA GLY A 183 -10.34 2.94 -11.03
C GLY A 183 -11.53 2.77 -10.09
N THR A 184 -12.57 3.61 -10.24
CA THR A 184 -13.75 3.57 -9.38
C THR A 184 -14.55 2.28 -9.61
N MET A 185 -14.68 1.84 -10.86
CA MET A 185 -15.33 0.57 -11.20
C MET A 185 -14.58 -0.62 -10.59
N LEU A 186 -13.24 -0.63 -10.69
CA LEU A 186 -12.42 -1.67 -10.06
C LEU A 186 -12.64 -1.69 -8.55
N ASN A 187 -12.68 -0.51 -7.93
CA ASN A 187 -12.90 -0.40 -6.49
C ASN A 187 -14.32 -0.79 -6.05
N ALA A 188 -15.32 -0.51 -6.88
CA ALA A 188 -16.70 -0.88 -6.61
C ALA A 188 -16.92 -2.39 -6.73
N LYS A 189 -16.39 -3.02 -7.80
CA LYS A 189 -16.64 -4.43 -8.11
C LYS A 189 -15.70 -5.39 -7.38
N LEU A 190 -14.40 -5.10 -7.33
CA LEU A 190 -13.40 -6.05 -6.83
C LEU A 190 -13.02 -5.81 -5.36
N THR A 191 -12.75 -4.56 -4.97
CA THR A 191 -12.21 -4.26 -3.63
C THR A 191 -13.28 -3.80 -2.62
N LYS A 192 -14.47 -3.43 -3.11
CA LYS A 192 -15.61 -2.91 -2.34
C LYS A 192 -15.24 -1.70 -1.47
N LYS A 193 -14.46 -0.78 -2.05
CA LYS A 193 -13.92 0.41 -1.38
C LYS A 193 -14.71 1.71 -1.62
N THR A 194 -15.87 1.63 -2.26
CA THR A 194 -16.73 2.80 -2.53
C THR A 194 -17.07 3.62 -1.28
N PRO A 195 -17.41 3.02 -0.12
CA PRO A 195 -17.69 3.80 1.10
C PRO A 195 -16.48 4.63 1.56
N LEU A 196 -15.27 4.09 1.43
CA LEU A 196 -14.03 4.79 1.74
C LEU A 196 -13.82 5.97 0.79
N ILE A 197 -13.97 5.75 -0.52
CA ILE A 197 -13.82 6.78 -1.55
C ILE A 197 -14.80 7.92 -1.29
N LEU A 198 -16.08 7.61 -1.09
CA LEU A 198 -17.12 8.62 -0.84
C LEU A 198 -16.84 9.42 0.44
N ALA A 199 -16.45 8.76 1.53
CA ALA A 199 -16.15 9.45 2.79
C ALA A 199 -14.91 10.35 2.68
N TRP A 200 -13.87 9.90 1.98
CA TRP A 200 -12.68 10.72 1.69
C TRP A 200 -13.04 11.94 0.84
N LEU A 201 -13.76 11.76 -0.26
CA LEU A 201 -14.15 12.86 -1.15
C LEU A 201 -15.08 13.85 -0.43
N ALA A 202 -16.05 13.35 0.33
CA ALA A 202 -16.94 14.21 1.12
C ALA A 202 -16.15 15.04 2.14
N ALA A 203 -15.21 14.43 2.88
CA ALA A 203 -14.37 15.16 3.83
C ALA A 203 -13.42 16.15 3.13
N PHE A 204 -12.85 15.79 1.97
CA PHE A 204 -12.02 16.69 1.15
C PHE A 204 -12.81 17.91 0.68
N VAL A 205 -14.03 17.73 0.15
CA VAL A 205 -14.88 18.83 -0.30
C VAL A 205 -15.32 19.66 0.89
N LEU A 206 -15.77 19.02 1.98
CA LEU A 206 -16.23 19.71 3.17
C LEU A 206 -15.12 20.59 3.77
N GLN A 207 -13.88 20.11 3.89
CA GLN A 207 -12.80 20.95 4.42
C GLN A 207 -12.47 22.13 3.49
N ALA A 208 -12.56 21.95 2.16
CA ALA A 208 -12.31 23.03 1.20
C ALA A 208 -13.40 24.10 1.29
N VAL A 209 -14.66 23.68 1.41
CA VAL A 209 -15.81 24.57 1.60
C VAL A 209 -15.68 25.32 2.92
N LEU A 210 -15.45 24.62 4.03
CA LEU A 210 -15.30 25.26 5.34
C LEU A 210 -14.16 26.27 5.35
N ARG A 211 -12.99 25.95 4.79
CA ARG A 211 -11.86 26.89 4.70
C ARG A 211 -12.19 28.11 3.85
N GLY A 212 -12.81 27.93 2.69
CA GLY A 212 -13.25 29.06 1.85
C GLY A 212 -14.36 29.91 2.47
N LEU A 213 -15.14 29.37 3.41
CA LEU A 213 -16.15 30.12 4.16
C LEU A 213 -15.57 30.86 5.37
N PHE A 214 -14.57 30.30 6.04
CA PHE A 214 -13.95 30.90 7.23
C PHE A 214 -12.79 31.85 6.91
N GLU A 215 -12.09 31.64 5.80
CA GLU A 215 -10.95 32.45 5.37
C GLU A 215 -11.28 33.16 4.04
N PRO A 216 -11.61 34.47 4.08
CA PRO A 216 -12.05 35.22 2.89
C PRO A 216 -11.05 35.21 1.73
N ASP A 217 -9.76 35.07 2.05
CA ASP A 217 -8.66 35.09 1.07
C ASP A 217 -8.46 33.74 0.35
N ILE A 218 -9.13 32.66 0.80
CA ILE A 218 -9.03 31.34 0.18
C ILE A 218 -10.08 31.19 -0.91
N SER A 219 -9.63 31.13 -2.17
CA SER A 219 -10.48 30.72 -3.29
C SER A 219 -10.94 29.26 -3.12
N MET A 220 -12.25 29.07 -2.92
CA MET A 220 -12.86 27.74 -2.82
C MET A 220 -12.65 26.91 -4.10
N ILE A 221 -12.67 27.56 -5.27
CA ILE A 221 -12.40 26.93 -6.56
C ILE A 221 -10.95 26.43 -6.61
N ALA A 222 -9.99 27.25 -6.17
CA ALA A 222 -8.59 26.85 -6.10
C ALA A 222 -8.40 25.65 -5.13
N ALA A 223 -9.08 25.67 -3.98
CA ALA A 223 -9.02 24.58 -3.00
C ALA A 223 -9.58 23.24 -3.52
N LEU A 224 -10.55 23.27 -4.46
CA LEU A 224 -11.15 22.08 -5.08
C LEU A 224 -10.42 21.63 -6.35
N THR A 225 -9.57 22.48 -6.92
CA THR A 225 -8.82 22.20 -8.17
C THR A 225 -8.07 20.85 -8.13
N PRO A 226 -7.47 20.38 -7.02
CA PRO A 226 -6.82 19.08 -6.99
C PRO A 226 -7.69 17.91 -7.45
N ILE A 227 -9.02 17.96 -7.32
CA ILE A 227 -9.94 16.89 -7.73
C ILE A 227 -9.80 16.57 -9.23
N THR A 228 -9.50 17.56 -10.06
CA THR A 228 -9.35 17.38 -11.51
C THR A 228 -7.98 16.83 -11.90
N GLY A 229 -7.02 16.78 -10.97
CA GLY A 229 -5.67 16.33 -11.24
C GLY A 229 -5.55 14.81 -11.29
N LEU A 230 -4.74 14.30 -12.22
CA LEU A 230 -4.50 12.86 -12.34
C LEU A 230 -3.88 12.24 -11.08
N ALA A 231 -2.99 12.97 -10.40
CA ALA A 231 -2.41 12.55 -9.13
C ALA A 231 -3.50 12.30 -8.06
N PHE A 232 -4.54 13.13 -8.02
CA PHE A 232 -5.67 12.94 -7.10
C PHE A 232 -6.52 11.73 -7.46
N VAL A 233 -6.78 11.51 -8.76
CA VAL A 233 -7.47 10.32 -9.26
C VAL A 233 -6.72 9.06 -8.89
N LEU A 234 -5.39 9.04 -9.08
CA LEU A 234 -4.55 7.90 -8.76
C LEU A 234 -4.46 7.65 -7.26
N TYR A 235 -4.26 8.71 -6.49
CA TYR A 235 -4.29 8.66 -5.04
C TYR A 235 -5.61 8.07 -4.52
N THR A 236 -6.74 8.56 -5.04
CA THR A 236 -8.09 8.14 -4.64
C THR A 236 -8.37 6.69 -5.04
N ASN A 237 -7.96 6.25 -6.23
CA ASN A 237 -8.31 4.92 -6.72
C ASN A 237 -7.32 3.83 -6.36
N TYR A 238 -6.08 4.18 -6.01
CA TYR A 238 -5.01 3.20 -5.88
C TYR A 238 -4.16 3.34 -4.62
N MET A 239 -4.15 4.49 -3.95
CA MET A 239 -3.38 4.67 -2.72
C MET A 239 -4.25 4.55 -1.47
N ILE A 240 -5.28 5.39 -1.36
CA ILE A 240 -6.15 5.40 -0.19
C ILE A 240 -7.00 4.12 -0.07
N THR A 241 -7.33 3.51 -1.21
CA THR A 241 -8.13 2.28 -1.33
C THR A 241 -7.29 1.00 -1.27
N ASP A 242 -5.96 1.08 -1.10
CA ASP A 242 -5.07 -0.08 -1.09
C ASP A 242 -5.62 -1.16 -0.12
N PRO A 243 -6.04 -2.34 -0.64
CA PRO A 243 -6.66 -3.38 0.17
C PRO A 243 -5.77 -3.93 1.28
N ALA A 244 -4.45 -3.80 1.15
CA ALA A 244 -3.52 -4.28 2.15
C ALA A 244 -3.53 -3.41 3.41
N THR A 245 -3.74 -2.10 3.26
CA THR A 245 -3.57 -1.10 4.32
C THR A 245 -4.89 -0.48 4.76
N SER A 246 -5.90 -0.38 3.89
CA SER A 246 -7.22 0.16 4.19
C SER A 246 -8.19 -0.88 4.82
N PRO A 247 -9.18 -0.45 5.62
CA PRO A 247 -10.07 -1.38 6.32
C PRO A 247 -11.16 -1.97 5.39
N PHE A 248 -11.77 -3.09 5.80
CA PHE A 248 -12.80 -3.77 4.99
C PHE A 248 -14.25 -3.45 5.39
N GLY A 249 -14.56 -3.34 6.69
CA GLY A 249 -15.92 -3.05 7.14
C GLY A 249 -16.36 -1.63 6.79
N THR A 250 -17.61 -1.46 6.33
CA THR A 250 -18.15 -0.18 5.83
C THR A 250 -17.97 0.99 6.80
N ARG A 251 -18.28 0.80 8.09
CA ARG A 251 -18.10 1.85 9.11
C ARG A 251 -16.63 2.26 9.25
N ASN A 252 -15.73 1.28 9.25
CA ASN A 252 -14.30 1.52 9.36
C ASN A 252 -13.74 2.16 8.08
N GLN A 253 -14.29 1.84 6.92
CA GLN A 253 -13.97 2.48 5.65
C GLN A 253 -14.33 3.96 5.66
N ILE A 254 -15.55 4.28 6.12
CA ILE A 254 -16.01 5.67 6.25
C ILE A 254 -15.12 6.43 7.24
N ALA A 255 -14.89 5.86 8.44
CA ALA A 255 -14.03 6.48 9.45
C ALA A 255 -12.61 6.72 8.92
N PHE A 256 -12.04 5.74 8.21
CA PHE A 256 -10.71 5.87 7.63
C PHE A 256 -10.67 6.95 6.53
N GLY A 257 -11.57 6.91 5.56
CA GLY A 257 -11.63 7.91 4.49
C GLY A 257 -11.84 9.33 5.02
N ALA A 258 -12.79 9.50 5.94
CA ALA A 258 -13.04 10.78 6.60
C ALA A 258 -11.82 11.27 7.39
N SER A 259 -11.13 10.38 8.13
CA SER A 259 -9.92 10.74 8.88
C SER A 259 -8.81 11.27 7.97
N VAL A 260 -8.62 10.65 6.79
CA VAL A 260 -7.64 11.13 5.81
C VAL A 260 -8.05 12.52 5.31
N GLY A 261 -9.34 12.76 5.01
CA GLY A 261 -9.85 14.05 4.53
C GLY A 261 -9.70 15.17 5.55
N ILE A 262 -10.01 14.87 6.81
CA ILE A 262 -9.83 15.80 7.93
C ILE A 262 -8.35 16.10 8.13
N MET A 263 -7.48 15.09 8.14
CA MET A 263 -6.04 15.27 8.29
C MET A 263 -5.46 16.12 7.15
N TYR A 264 -5.94 15.90 5.91
CA TYR A 264 -5.58 16.76 4.79
C TYR A 264 -5.99 18.21 5.04
N GLY A 265 -7.22 18.47 5.49
CA GLY A 265 -7.67 19.82 5.84
C GLY A 265 -6.80 20.48 6.91
N ILE A 266 -6.43 19.74 7.97
CA ILE A 266 -5.51 20.21 9.01
C ILE A 266 -4.16 20.61 8.41
N LEU A 267 -3.57 19.74 7.59
CA LEU A 267 -2.28 20.02 6.95
C LEU A 267 -2.34 21.24 6.03
N MET A 268 -3.47 21.48 5.36
CA MET A 268 -3.65 22.66 4.52
C MET A 268 -3.72 23.95 5.35
N VAL A 269 -4.37 23.94 6.51
CA VAL A 269 -4.37 25.09 7.44
C VAL A 269 -2.97 25.34 8.01
N LEU A 270 -2.18 24.28 8.20
CA LEU A 270 -0.78 24.38 8.59
C LEU A 270 0.16 24.75 7.43
N HIS A 271 -0.38 25.07 6.25
CA HIS A 271 0.38 25.41 5.04
C HIS A 271 1.40 24.34 4.61
N VAL A 272 1.12 23.07 4.89
CA VAL A 272 1.99 21.95 4.50
C VAL A 272 1.73 21.55 3.04
N SER A 273 2.77 21.69 2.20
CA SER A 273 2.73 21.23 0.81
C SER A 273 2.61 19.70 0.73
N PHE A 274 2.05 19.20 -0.39
CA PHE A 274 1.85 17.76 -0.63
C PHE A 274 0.97 17.06 0.43
N GLY A 275 0.08 17.80 1.08
CA GLY A 275 -0.71 17.35 2.22
C GLY A 275 -1.49 16.05 2.02
N LEU A 276 -1.90 15.70 0.78
CA LEU A 276 -2.57 14.43 0.48
C LEU A 276 -1.73 13.21 0.94
N PHE A 277 -0.45 13.21 0.59
CA PHE A 277 0.46 12.09 0.84
C PHE A 277 0.80 12.01 2.33
N PHE A 278 1.08 13.15 2.94
CA PHE A 278 1.30 13.25 4.39
C PHE A 278 0.07 12.79 5.18
N ALA A 279 -1.13 13.21 4.80
CA ALA A 279 -2.37 12.83 5.49
C ALA A 279 -2.55 11.31 5.54
N LEU A 280 -2.35 10.62 4.41
CA LEU A 280 -2.46 9.16 4.38
C LEU A 280 -1.39 8.48 5.23
N VAL A 281 -0.13 8.95 5.21
CA VAL A 281 0.91 8.40 6.08
C VAL A 281 0.54 8.57 7.54
N ILE A 282 0.14 9.76 7.96
CA ILE A 282 -0.21 10.07 9.37
C ILE A 282 -1.38 9.19 9.83
N VAL A 283 -2.44 9.08 9.04
CA VAL A 283 -3.62 8.28 9.42
C VAL A 283 -3.30 6.79 9.45
N CYS A 284 -2.56 6.28 8.46
CA CYS A 284 -2.10 4.90 8.48
C CYS A 284 -1.17 4.65 9.67
N ALA A 285 -0.37 5.64 10.10
CA ALA A 285 0.60 5.50 11.18
C ALA A 285 -0.12 5.46 12.51
N ALA A 286 -1.06 6.38 12.75
CA ALA A 286 -1.93 6.37 13.92
C ALA A 286 -2.66 5.03 14.05
N ARG A 287 -3.26 4.52 12.96
CA ARG A 287 -3.91 3.21 12.95
C ARG A 287 -2.91 2.06 13.17
N GLY A 288 -1.72 2.15 12.59
CA GLY A 288 -0.65 1.17 12.76
C GLY A 288 -0.20 1.05 14.21
N VAL A 289 0.07 2.18 14.84
CA VAL A 289 0.43 2.31 16.26
C VAL A 289 -0.70 1.78 17.15
N TYR A 290 -1.96 2.03 16.82
CA TYR A 290 -3.10 1.44 17.53
C TYR A 290 -3.05 -0.09 17.50
N TRP A 291 -2.90 -0.71 16.32
CA TRP A 291 -2.80 -2.17 16.23
C TRP A 291 -1.54 -2.72 16.89
N TRP A 292 -0.41 -2.04 16.71
CA TRP A 292 0.87 -2.44 17.31
C TRP A 292 0.82 -2.41 18.84
N SER A 293 0.31 -1.33 19.44
CA SER A 293 0.15 -1.21 20.89
C SER A 293 -0.82 -2.25 21.46
N ARG A 294 -1.93 -2.53 20.78
CA ARG A 294 -2.84 -3.62 21.16
C ARG A 294 -2.14 -4.98 21.15
N ASN A 295 -1.35 -5.26 20.12
CA ASN A 295 -0.62 -6.52 20.02
C ASN A 295 0.42 -6.70 21.13
N ILE A 296 1.08 -5.61 21.54
CA ILE A 296 2.00 -5.63 22.68
C ILE A 296 1.23 -5.96 23.97
N ARG A 297 0.10 -5.29 24.22
CA ARG A 297 -0.74 -5.55 25.40
C ARG A 297 -1.22 -7.00 25.44
N GLU A 298 -1.70 -7.54 24.32
CA GLU A 298 -2.13 -8.94 24.23
C GLU A 298 -0.98 -9.93 24.46
N ARG A 299 0.25 -9.62 24.02
CA ARG A 299 1.43 -10.44 24.29
C ARG A 299 1.85 -10.38 25.76
N LEU A 300 1.83 -9.19 26.36
CA LEU A 300 2.17 -8.99 27.76
C LEU A 300 1.15 -9.69 28.68
N ALA A 301 -0.15 -9.58 28.37
CA ALA A 301 -1.21 -10.27 29.10
C ALA A 301 -1.04 -11.79 29.06
N ARG A 302 -0.75 -12.37 27.88
CA ARG A 302 -0.48 -13.82 27.75
C ARG A 302 0.77 -14.28 28.51
N ARG A 303 1.81 -13.44 28.57
CA ARG A 303 3.01 -13.74 29.38
C ARG A 303 2.68 -13.74 30.86
N ALA A 304 1.94 -12.74 31.33
CA ALA A 304 1.52 -12.66 32.73
C ALA A 304 0.60 -13.81 33.15
N GLU A 305 -0.23 -14.33 32.23
CA GLU A 305 -1.06 -15.52 32.46
C GLU A 305 -0.21 -16.80 32.54
N PHE A 306 0.77 -16.96 31.64
CA PHE A 306 1.73 -18.08 31.67
C PHE A 306 2.60 -18.09 32.93
N ASP A 307 3.00 -16.91 33.42
CA ASP A 307 3.79 -16.80 34.66
C ASP A 307 2.96 -17.06 35.94
N ARG A 308 1.62 -16.96 35.87
CA ARG A 308 0.72 -17.20 37.01
C ARG A 308 0.33 -18.65 37.18
N ASP A 309 0.11 -19.38 36.08
CA ASP A 309 -0.20 -20.80 36.07
C ASP A 309 0.84 -21.55 35.23
N PRO A 310 2.07 -21.79 35.75
CA PRO A 310 3.00 -22.68 35.10
C PRO A 310 2.37 -24.07 35.11
N VAL A 311 1.86 -24.53 33.96
CA VAL A 311 1.42 -25.92 33.80
C VAL A 311 2.59 -26.81 34.19
N PRO A 312 2.49 -27.65 35.24
CA PRO A 312 3.56 -28.54 35.62
C PRO A 312 3.84 -29.43 34.41
N VAL A 313 5.03 -29.33 33.84
CA VAL A 313 5.51 -30.31 32.89
C VAL A 313 5.59 -31.62 33.68
N PRO A 314 4.82 -32.67 33.34
CA PRO A 314 4.98 -33.95 33.99
C PRO A 314 6.43 -34.37 33.75
N ILE A 315 7.21 -34.49 34.82
CA ILE A 315 8.51 -35.13 34.75
C ILE A 315 8.18 -36.55 34.27
N GLN A 316 8.48 -36.84 33.00
CA GLN A 316 8.48 -38.23 32.54
C GLN A 316 9.56 -38.91 33.37
N GLU A 317 9.15 -39.76 34.30
CA GLU A 317 10.06 -40.66 34.99
C GLU A 317 10.90 -41.37 33.92
N PRO A 318 12.23 -41.49 34.12
CA PRO A 318 13.07 -42.24 33.21
C PRO A 318 12.47 -43.63 33.02
N LEU A 319 12.22 -44.02 31.76
CA LEU A 319 11.81 -45.38 31.43
C LEU A 319 12.77 -46.36 32.13
N PRO A 320 12.27 -47.39 32.83
CA PRO A 320 13.11 -48.37 33.50
C PRO A 320 14.07 -48.98 32.49
N ALA A 321 15.34 -49.13 32.89
CA ALA A 321 16.39 -49.65 32.03
C ALA A 321 15.99 -51.03 31.48
N PRO A 322 16.22 -51.31 30.18
CA PRO A 322 15.91 -52.61 29.60
C PRO A 322 16.69 -53.70 30.35
N GLU A 323 15.98 -54.78 30.72
CA GLU A 323 16.58 -55.94 31.37
C GLU A 323 17.75 -56.50 30.54
N PRO A 324 18.86 -56.88 31.19
CA PRO A 324 19.99 -57.47 30.49
C PRO A 324 19.58 -58.79 29.83
N ALA A 325 19.90 -58.91 28.55
CA ALA A 325 19.62 -60.10 27.75
C ALA A 325 20.24 -61.36 28.38
N PRO A 326 19.54 -62.50 28.38
CA PRO A 326 20.06 -63.75 28.94
C PRO A 326 21.32 -64.19 28.19
N VAL A 327 22.35 -64.49 28.97
CA VAL A 327 23.64 -65.00 28.48
C VAL A 327 23.41 -66.40 27.90
N PRO A 328 23.77 -66.65 26.62
CA PRO A 328 23.67 -67.97 26.04
C PRO A 328 24.72 -68.90 26.67
N SER A 329 24.24 -70.05 27.14
CA SER A 329 25.00 -71.18 27.68
C SER A 329 25.85 -71.90 26.63
#